data_AF-A0A8X7WFY8-F1
#
_entry.id   AF-A0A8X7WFY8-F1
#
_cell.length_a   1.000
_cell.length_b   1.000
_cell.length_c   1.000
_cell.angle_alpha   90.00
_cell.angle_beta   90.00
_cell.angle_gamma   90.00
#
_symmetry.space_group_name_H-M   'P 1'
#
loop_
_entity.id
_entity.type
_entity.pdbx_description
1 polymer ?
#
loop_
_entity_poly.entity_id
_entity_poly.type
_entity_poly.pdbx_seq_one_letter_code
_entity_poly.pdbx_strand_id
1 'polypeptide(L)'
;MSLCFVFPIGEGIICENLPTNICAFSISASGKRCLLETANIAGEYTCRTSAVEVVGIVNHVESDECVAACGVDRKTVGISSDAMMEAGFAAKLCSPACLDYCPNILDLYFNLAAGEGAFLPDLCDAQRINPHRSMLEMLSSGAAPGPASETAPGPDSDTSAPSLAPAAM
;
A
#
# COMPACT_ATOMS: atom_id res chain seq x y z
N MET A 1 -0.42 -34.41 16.09
CA MET A 1 1.00 -34.31 15.73
C MET A 1 1.25 -32.85 15.35
N SER A 2 1.57 -32.00 16.32
CA SER A 2 1.84 -30.58 16.03
C SER A 2 3.31 -30.49 15.64
N LEU A 3 3.58 -30.15 14.39
CA LEU A 3 4.93 -29.79 13.94
C LEU A 3 5.24 -28.42 14.54
N CYS A 4 5.81 -28.43 15.75
CA CYS A 4 6.52 -27.26 16.26
C CYS A 4 7.74 -27.05 15.34
N PHE A 5 7.62 -26.17 14.35
CA PHE A 5 8.77 -25.61 13.66
C PHE A 5 9.54 -24.75 14.67
N VAL A 6 10.40 -25.39 15.44
CA VAL A 6 11.43 -24.68 16.22
C VAL A 6 12.45 -24.21 15.21
N PHE A 7 12.32 -22.96 14.76
CA PHE A 7 13.46 -22.27 14.15
C PHE A 7 14.58 -22.25 15.19
N PRO A 8 15.81 -22.68 14.84
CA PRO A 8 16.93 -22.61 15.76
C PRO A 8 17.07 -21.16 16.23
N ILE A 9 16.85 -20.92 17.51
CA ILE A 9 16.73 -19.61 18.16
C ILE A 9 18.11 -18.90 18.27
N GLY A 10 19.04 -19.22 17.38
CA GLY A 10 20.43 -18.75 17.39
C GLY A 10 20.95 -18.23 16.05
N GLU A 11 20.24 -18.48 14.95
CA GLU A 11 20.57 -17.88 13.64
C GLU A 11 19.44 -16.93 13.26
N GLY A 12 19.79 -15.66 13.03
CA GLY A 12 18.82 -14.66 12.60
C GLY A 12 18.15 -15.04 11.27
N ILE A 13 16.99 -14.47 10.99
CA ILE A 13 16.23 -14.77 9.77
C ILE A 13 17.03 -14.32 8.54
N ILE A 14 17.30 -15.25 7.64
CA ILE A 14 17.84 -15.01 6.30
C ILE A 14 16.76 -15.42 5.31
N CYS A 15 16.28 -14.49 4.49
CA CYS A 15 15.11 -14.72 3.63
C CYS A 15 15.32 -15.91 2.69
N GLU A 16 16.51 -16.05 2.11
CA GLU A 16 16.85 -17.11 1.15
C GLU A 16 16.82 -18.51 1.79
N ASN A 17 16.90 -18.60 3.13
CA ASN A 17 16.81 -19.86 3.88
C ASN A 17 15.37 -20.15 4.37
N LEU A 18 14.42 -19.22 4.20
CA LEU A 18 13.04 -19.43 4.62
C LEU A 18 12.30 -20.33 3.61
N PRO A 19 11.46 -21.26 4.10
CA PRO A 19 10.55 -21.97 3.22
C PRO A 19 9.49 -21.01 2.68
N THR A 20 9.04 -21.27 1.46
CA THR A 20 8.13 -20.39 0.71
C THR A 20 6.82 -20.13 1.43
N ASN A 21 6.34 -21.07 2.24
CA ASN A 21 5.12 -20.94 3.02
C ASN A 21 5.23 -20.03 4.25
N ILE A 22 6.39 -19.47 4.57
CA ILE A 22 6.53 -18.41 5.59
C ILE A 22 7.37 -17.22 5.11
N CYS A 23 7.78 -17.22 3.84
CA CYS A 23 8.63 -16.19 3.26
C CYS A 23 7.95 -14.82 3.24
N ALA A 24 6.77 -14.72 2.61
CA ALA A 24 6.07 -13.46 2.50
C ALA A 24 5.72 -12.90 3.90
N PHE A 25 5.89 -11.59 4.05
CA PHE A 25 5.65 -10.86 5.30
C PHE A 25 6.59 -11.25 6.47
N SER A 26 7.75 -11.82 6.16
CA SER A 26 8.85 -11.97 7.13
C SER A 26 9.86 -10.83 7.03
N ILE A 27 10.61 -10.58 8.10
CA ILE A 27 11.69 -9.60 8.17
C ILE A 27 12.97 -10.29 8.64
N SER A 28 14.02 -10.13 7.85
CA SER A 28 15.35 -10.68 8.12
C SER A 28 15.99 -10.09 9.39
N ALA A 29 17.09 -10.71 9.81
CA ALA A 29 17.96 -10.16 10.85
C ALA A 29 18.57 -8.79 10.48
N SER A 30 18.69 -8.52 9.17
CA SER A 30 19.17 -7.23 8.65
C SER A 30 18.06 -6.18 8.54
N GLY A 31 16.85 -6.45 9.04
CA GLY A 31 15.73 -5.51 9.00
C GLY A 31 15.16 -5.33 7.60
N LYS A 32 15.30 -6.30 6.70
CA LYS A 32 14.78 -6.23 5.33
C LYS A 32 13.63 -7.22 5.15
N ARG A 33 12.62 -6.81 4.38
CA ARG A 33 11.46 -7.69 4.12
C ARG A 33 11.86 -8.87 3.24
N CYS A 34 11.30 -10.03 3.52
CA CYS A 34 11.37 -11.18 2.64
C CYS A 34 10.20 -11.14 1.65
N LEU A 35 10.49 -11.36 0.37
CA LEU A 35 9.50 -11.40 -0.70
C LEU A 35 9.57 -12.72 -1.46
N LEU A 36 8.40 -13.17 -1.90
CA LEU A 36 8.27 -14.32 -2.77
C LEU A 36 8.41 -13.88 -4.23
N GLU A 37 9.26 -14.55 -4.98
CA GLU A 37 9.46 -14.33 -6.41
C GLU A 37 9.22 -15.63 -7.19
N THR A 38 8.77 -15.51 -8.44
CA THR A 38 8.68 -16.66 -9.35
C THR A 38 10.06 -17.00 -9.88
N ALA A 39 10.57 -18.18 -9.54
CA ALA A 39 11.91 -18.66 -9.89
C ALA A 39 12.00 -19.14 -11.35
N ASN A 40 10.93 -19.70 -11.90
CA ASN A 40 10.92 -20.26 -13.24
C ASN A 40 9.52 -20.25 -13.90
N ILE A 41 9.48 -20.55 -15.20
CA ILE A 41 8.23 -20.69 -15.97
C ILE A 41 7.33 -21.83 -15.49
N ALA A 42 7.84 -22.75 -14.66
CA ALA A 42 7.05 -23.81 -14.05
C ALA A 42 6.23 -23.30 -12.85
N GLY A 43 6.42 -22.05 -12.43
CA GLY A 43 5.68 -21.44 -11.32
C GLY A 43 6.24 -21.78 -9.94
N GLU A 44 7.50 -22.24 -9.87
CA GLU A 44 8.15 -22.44 -8.58
C GLU A 44 8.48 -21.10 -7.94
N TYR A 45 8.33 -21.03 -6.61
CA TYR A 45 8.61 -19.83 -5.84
C TYR A 45 9.97 -19.90 -5.16
N THR A 46 10.65 -18.77 -5.11
CA THR A 46 11.86 -18.57 -4.30
C THR A 46 11.65 -17.42 -3.33
N CYS A 47 12.26 -17.50 -2.15
CA CYS A 47 12.29 -16.40 -1.20
C CYS A 47 13.53 -15.54 -1.43
N ARG A 48 13.38 -14.22 -1.39
CA ARG A 48 14.48 -13.25 -1.51
C ARG A 48 14.36 -12.12 -0.53
N THR A 49 15.49 -11.53 -0.19
CA THR A 49 15.57 -10.30 0.60
C THR A 49 15.26 -9.08 -0.27
N SER A 50 14.39 -8.19 0.20
CA SER A 50 14.04 -6.95 -0.48
C SER A 50 15.14 -5.90 -0.31
N ALA A 51 15.13 -4.87 -1.18
CA ALA A 51 15.99 -3.71 -1.01
C ALA A 51 15.47 -2.73 0.07
N VAL A 52 14.23 -2.89 0.53
CA VAL A 52 13.55 -1.94 1.43
C VAL A 52 13.78 -2.33 2.88
N GLU A 53 14.39 -1.43 3.62
CA GLU A 53 14.62 -1.57 5.06
C GLU A 53 13.35 -1.24 5.85
N VAL A 54 13.08 -2.05 6.85
CA VAL A 54 12.00 -1.86 7.82
C VAL A 54 12.59 -1.22 9.05
N VAL A 55 11.98 -0.12 9.49
CA VAL A 55 12.42 0.60 10.67
C VAL A 55 11.91 -0.13 11.92
N GLY A 56 12.82 -0.51 12.82
CA GLY A 56 12.48 -0.95 14.17
C GLY A 56 11.99 -2.38 14.34
N ILE A 57 11.90 -3.18 13.26
CA ILE A 57 11.50 -4.59 13.32
C ILE A 57 12.58 -5.46 12.66
N VAL A 58 13.01 -6.51 13.35
CA VAL A 58 14.01 -7.49 12.87
C VAL A 58 13.62 -8.89 13.33
N ASN A 59 14.05 -9.93 12.61
CA ASN A 59 13.78 -11.33 12.97
C ASN A 59 12.30 -11.62 13.23
N HIS A 60 11.42 -11.12 12.37
CA HIS A 60 9.97 -11.23 12.53
C HIS A 60 9.37 -12.14 11.45
N VAL A 61 8.41 -12.99 11.83
CA VAL A 61 7.57 -13.75 10.91
C VAL A 61 6.13 -13.43 11.26
N GLU A 62 5.38 -12.90 10.29
CA GLU A 62 3.95 -12.65 10.51
C GLU A 62 3.18 -13.95 10.71
N SER A 63 2.21 -13.91 11.62
CA SER A 63 1.41 -15.08 11.99
C SER A 63 0.32 -15.36 10.96
N ASP A 64 -0.20 -16.59 10.94
CA ASP A 64 -1.30 -16.95 10.04
C ASP A 64 -2.58 -16.18 10.38
N GLU A 65 -2.79 -15.86 11.66
CA GLU A 65 -3.88 -15.01 12.10
C GLU A 65 -3.77 -13.61 11.51
N CYS A 66 -2.58 -13.03 11.49
CA CYS A 66 -2.35 -11.72 10.89
C CYS A 66 -2.51 -11.72 9.38
N VAL A 67 -1.98 -12.73 8.71
CA VAL A 67 -2.16 -12.94 7.26
C VAL A 67 -3.66 -12.98 6.93
N ALA A 68 -4.43 -13.77 7.68
CA ALA A 68 -5.87 -13.90 7.47
C ALA A 68 -6.66 -12.61 7.80
N ALA A 69 -6.33 -11.95 8.92
CA ALA A 69 -7.00 -10.74 9.38
C ALA A 69 -6.81 -9.57 8.41
N CYS A 70 -5.59 -9.41 7.87
CA CYS A 70 -5.28 -8.37 6.90
C CYS A 70 -5.70 -8.72 5.47
N GLY A 71 -6.17 -9.94 5.21
CA GLY A 71 -6.64 -10.35 3.90
C GLY A 71 -5.53 -10.57 2.87
N VAL A 72 -4.32 -10.86 3.32
CA VAL A 72 -3.17 -11.17 2.45
C VAL A 72 -2.95 -12.68 2.34
N ASP A 73 -2.13 -13.10 1.37
CA ASP A 73 -1.79 -14.50 1.16
C ASP A 73 -0.27 -14.72 1.21
N ARG A 74 0.19 -15.81 1.84
CA ARG A 74 1.62 -16.11 1.92
C ARG A 74 2.27 -16.45 0.57
N LYS A 75 1.47 -16.73 -0.45
CA LYS A 75 1.89 -16.99 -1.83
C LYS A 75 1.81 -15.76 -2.72
N THR A 76 1.54 -14.58 -2.16
CA THR A 76 1.58 -13.32 -2.91
C THR A 76 2.97 -13.13 -3.50
N VAL A 77 3.05 -13.08 -4.84
CA VAL A 77 4.25 -12.73 -5.60
C VAL A 77 4.07 -11.34 -6.16
N GLY A 78 4.94 -10.43 -5.74
CA GLY A 78 4.77 -9.00 -6.01
C GLY A 78 3.57 -8.43 -5.26
N ILE A 79 3.62 -7.14 -4.97
CA ILE A 79 2.52 -6.42 -4.35
C ILE A 79 2.07 -5.40 -5.38
N SER A 80 0.88 -5.59 -5.94
CA SER A 80 0.25 -4.57 -6.76
C SER A 80 -0.50 -3.61 -5.85
N SER A 81 -0.28 -2.32 -6.07
CA SER A 81 -1.06 -1.29 -5.41
C SER A 81 -2.55 -1.35 -5.73
N ASP A 82 -2.92 -1.83 -6.91
CA ASP A 82 -4.33 -1.94 -7.33
C ASP A 82 -5.15 -2.86 -6.41
N ALA A 83 -4.48 -3.82 -5.75
CA ALA A 83 -5.12 -4.72 -4.79
C ALA A 83 -5.68 -3.95 -3.58
N MET A 84 -5.09 -2.80 -3.21
CA MET A 84 -5.59 -1.96 -2.12
C MET A 84 -6.98 -1.36 -2.41
N MET A 85 -7.32 -1.22 -3.68
CA MET A 85 -8.60 -0.64 -4.09
C MET A 85 -9.73 -1.68 -4.14
N GLU A 86 -9.43 -2.97 -4.00
CA GLU A 86 -10.47 -3.99 -3.95
C GLU A 86 -11.24 -3.91 -2.61
N ALA A 87 -12.55 -3.63 -2.67
CA ALA A 87 -13.38 -3.42 -1.47
C ALA A 87 -13.26 -4.55 -0.43
N GLY A 88 -13.12 -5.79 -0.89
CA GLY A 88 -12.97 -6.95 -0.01
C GLY A 88 -11.63 -6.96 0.73
N PHE A 89 -10.56 -6.53 0.07
CA PHE A 89 -9.23 -6.41 0.66
C PHE A 89 -9.17 -5.22 1.63
N ALA A 90 -9.64 -4.05 1.22
CA ALA A 90 -9.68 -2.85 2.05
C ALA A 90 -10.48 -3.07 3.36
N ALA A 91 -11.60 -3.82 3.30
CA ALA A 91 -12.37 -4.17 4.49
C ALA A 91 -11.58 -5.00 5.52
N LYS A 92 -10.71 -5.91 5.06
CA LYS A 92 -9.86 -6.73 5.94
C LYS A 92 -8.66 -5.96 6.46
N LEU A 93 -7.96 -5.25 5.58
CA LEU A 93 -6.82 -4.40 5.94
C LEU A 93 -7.20 -3.35 6.99
N CYS A 94 -8.38 -2.74 6.85
CA CYS A 94 -8.90 -1.73 7.79
C CYS A 94 -9.68 -2.32 8.97
N SER A 95 -9.64 -3.64 9.17
CA SER A 95 -10.25 -4.28 10.34
C SER A 95 -9.39 -4.03 11.59
N PRO A 96 -9.99 -3.89 12.79
CA PRO A 96 -9.21 -3.73 14.03
C PRO A 96 -8.23 -4.89 14.27
N ALA A 97 -8.60 -6.11 13.85
CA ALA A 97 -7.74 -7.28 13.96
C ALA A 97 -6.42 -7.12 13.18
N CYS A 98 -6.45 -6.45 12.02
CA CYS A 98 -5.24 -6.13 11.27
C CYS A 98 -4.54 -4.90 11.86
N LEU A 99 -5.27 -3.79 12.03
CA LEU A 99 -4.74 -2.47 12.44
C LEU A 99 -4.04 -2.46 13.81
N ASP A 100 -4.49 -3.28 14.75
CA ASP A 100 -3.99 -3.23 16.12
C ASP A 100 -2.91 -4.30 16.39
N TYR A 101 -2.84 -5.36 15.58
CA TYR A 101 -2.08 -6.57 15.91
C TYR A 101 -1.05 -7.01 14.86
N CYS A 102 -1.06 -6.43 13.64
CA CYS A 102 -0.23 -6.91 12.53
C CYS A 102 0.74 -5.84 12.00
N PRO A 103 1.67 -5.34 12.84
CA PRO A 103 2.43 -4.13 12.56
C PRO A 103 3.31 -4.22 11.30
N ASN A 104 3.84 -5.40 10.93
CA ASN A 104 4.65 -5.49 9.70
C ASN A 104 3.80 -5.40 8.43
N ILE A 105 2.63 -6.07 8.42
CA ILE A 105 1.70 -5.99 7.28
C ILE A 105 1.20 -4.55 7.14
N LEU A 106 0.82 -3.93 8.26
CA LEU A 106 0.39 -2.54 8.25
C LEU A 106 1.47 -1.58 7.77
N ASP A 107 2.70 -1.68 8.29
CA ASP A 107 3.80 -0.81 7.86
C ASP A 107 4.05 -0.95 6.35
N LEU A 108 3.91 -2.15 5.80
CA LEU A 108 4.06 -2.40 4.36
C LEU A 108 3.00 -1.65 3.54
N TYR A 109 1.72 -1.80 3.89
CA TYR A 109 0.63 -1.16 3.15
C TYR A 109 0.54 0.34 3.41
N PHE A 110 0.95 0.81 4.59
CA PHE A 110 1.08 2.22 4.90
C PHE A 110 2.13 2.89 4.00
N ASN A 111 3.31 2.27 3.88
CA ASN A 111 4.37 2.77 3.00
C ASN A 111 4.00 2.65 1.52
N LEU A 112 3.26 1.59 1.13
CA LEU A 112 2.77 1.45 -0.23
C LEU A 112 1.81 2.61 -0.58
N ALA A 113 0.79 2.84 0.25
CA ALA A 113 -0.15 3.95 0.08
C ALA A 113 0.57 5.30 0.00
N ALA A 114 1.53 5.56 0.90
CA ALA A 114 2.32 6.78 0.89
C ALA A 114 3.13 6.94 -0.41
N GLY A 115 3.66 5.84 -0.95
CA GLY A 115 4.32 5.81 -2.25
C GLY A 115 3.41 6.19 -3.43
N GLU A 116 2.10 6.04 -3.26
CA GLU A 116 1.07 6.43 -4.23
C GLU A 116 0.48 7.83 -3.98
N GLY A 117 0.94 8.52 -2.94
CA GLY A 117 0.36 9.80 -2.52
C GLY A 117 -0.95 9.68 -1.74
N ALA A 118 -1.29 8.47 -1.26
CA ALA A 118 -2.44 8.21 -0.40
C ALA A 118 -2.03 8.05 1.07
N PHE A 119 -3.00 8.25 1.98
CA PHE A 119 -2.81 8.00 3.41
C PHE A 119 -3.73 6.85 3.84
N LEU A 120 -3.13 5.77 4.35
CA LEU A 120 -3.88 4.56 4.68
C LEU A 120 -5.01 4.79 5.72
N PRO A 121 -4.82 5.62 6.78
CA PRO A 121 -5.91 5.95 7.69
C PRO A 121 -7.11 6.62 7.00
N ASP A 122 -6.88 7.54 6.06
CA ASP A 122 -7.96 8.20 5.32
C ASP A 122 -8.72 7.19 4.46
N LEU A 123 -8.01 6.25 3.83
CA LEU A 123 -8.62 5.13 3.10
C LEU A 123 -9.48 4.27 4.02
N CYS A 124 -9.00 3.98 5.23
CA CYS A 124 -9.75 3.19 6.20
C CYS A 124 -10.98 3.92 6.74
N ASP A 125 -10.91 5.22 6.98
CA ASP A 125 -12.06 6.02 7.37
C ASP A 125 -13.10 6.06 6.25
N ALA A 126 -12.67 6.28 5.01
CA ALA A 126 -13.56 6.28 3.85
C ALA A 126 -14.21 4.90 3.61
N GLN A 127 -13.46 3.80 3.81
CA GLN A 127 -14.00 2.43 3.77
C GLN A 127 -15.07 2.20 4.84
N ARG A 128 -14.93 2.78 6.04
CA ARG A 128 -15.93 2.66 7.13
C ARG A 128 -17.19 3.47 6.86
N ILE A 129 -17.06 4.65 6.25
CA ILE A 129 -18.19 5.55 5.98
C ILE A 129 -18.95 5.13 4.73
N ASN A 130 -18.26 4.77 3.65
CA ASN A 130 -18.90 4.41 2.37
C ASN A 130 -17.99 3.58 1.44
N PRO A 131 -18.00 2.24 1.55
CA PRO A 131 -17.08 1.37 0.82
C PRO A 131 -17.24 1.43 -0.71
N HIS A 132 -18.43 1.79 -1.22
CA HIS A 132 -18.68 1.91 -2.67
C HIS A 132 -18.21 3.24 -3.28
N ARG A 133 -18.16 4.33 -2.49
CA ARG A 133 -17.80 5.67 -2.98
C ARG A 133 -16.29 5.92 -2.92
N SER A 134 -15.62 5.33 -1.93
CA SER A 134 -14.18 5.51 -1.70
C SER A 134 -13.31 5.08 -2.89
N MET A 135 -13.67 4.00 -3.59
CA MET A 135 -12.98 3.57 -4.83
C MET A 135 -13.05 4.63 -5.94
N LEU A 136 -14.22 5.25 -6.14
CA LEU A 136 -14.46 6.23 -7.22
C LEU A 136 -13.67 7.53 -7.02
N GLU A 137 -13.49 7.97 -5.77
CA GLU A 137 -12.76 9.20 -5.45
C GLU A 137 -11.23 9.01 -5.53
N MET A 138 -10.71 7.81 -5.28
CA MET A 138 -9.29 7.48 -5.48
C MET A 138 -8.92 7.41 -6.97
N LEU A 139 -9.78 6.83 -7.82
CA LEU A 139 -9.61 6.80 -9.27
C LEU A 139 -9.65 8.20 -9.91
N SER A 140 -10.30 9.16 -9.24
CA SER A 140 -10.51 10.52 -9.75
C SER A 140 -9.45 11.52 -9.27
N SER A 141 -8.61 11.16 -8.29
CA SER A 141 -7.62 12.07 -7.67
C SER A 141 -6.24 11.98 -8.33
N GLY A 142 -6.19 12.14 -9.66
CA GLY A 142 -4.98 12.53 -10.40
C GLY A 142 -4.80 14.05 -10.52
N ALA A 143 -5.53 14.84 -9.71
CA ALA A 143 -5.53 16.30 -9.79
C ALA A 143 -4.74 16.89 -8.61
N ALA A 144 -3.50 17.30 -8.89
CA ALA A 144 -2.74 18.18 -8.02
C ALA A 144 -3.57 19.45 -7.72
N PRO A 145 -3.66 19.92 -6.47
CA PRO A 145 -4.25 21.21 -6.18
C PRO A 145 -3.38 22.30 -6.84
N GLY A 146 -3.82 22.81 -7.98
CA GLY A 146 -3.31 24.06 -8.52
C GLY A 146 -3.60 25.19 -7.51
N PRO A 147 -2.71 26.19 -7.38
CA PRO A 147 -2.88 27.25 -6.40
C PRO A 147 -4.20 27.97 -6.63
N ALA A 148 -4.99 28.10 -5.56
CA ALA A 148 -6.19 28.89 -5.54
C ALA A 148 -5.83 30.36 -5.81
N SER A 149 -6.20 30.89 -6.98
CA SER A 149 -6.23 32.32 -7.22
C SER A 149 -7.36 32.91 -6.40
N GLU A 150 -6.99 33.63 -5.34
CA GLU A 150 -7.86 34.44 -4.52
C GLU A 150 -8.63 35.42 -5.41
N THR A 151 -9.96 35.29 -5.39
CA THR A 151 -10.86 36.24 -6.04
C THR A 151 -10.94 37.49 -5.18
N ALA A 152 -10.28 38.57 -5.58
CA ALA A 152 -10.46 39.90 -4.99
C ALA A 152 -11.68 40.60 -5.65
N PRO A 153 -12.56 41.30 -4.90
CA PRO A 153 -13.77 41.91 -5.45
C PRO A 153 -13.57 43.38 -5.89
N GLY A 154 -13.95 43.68 -7.15
CA GLY A 154 -14.40 45.01 -7.67
C GLY A 154 -13.42 46.20 -7.63
N PRO A 155 -13.64 47.30 -8.41
CA PRO A 155 -14.95 47.83 -8.79
C PRO A 155 -15.12 48.23 -10.28
N ASP A 156 -16.35 48.64 -10.58
CA ASP A 156 -17.00 48.96 -11.85
C ASP A 156 -16.36 50.05 -12.72
N SER A 157 -16.56 49.97 -14.03
CA SER A 157 -16.98 51.11 -14.87
C SER A 157 -17.37 50.66 -16.28
N ASP A 158 -18.62 50.98 -16.64
CA ASP A 158 -19.19 50.99 -17.99
C ASP A 158 -18.26 51.66 -19.02
N THR A 159 -18.23 51.12 -20.25
CA THR A 159 -18.82 51.79 -21.43
C THR A 159 -18.17 51.38 -22.76
N SER A 160 -19.06 51.07 -23.72
CA SER A 160 -18.95 51.28 -25.17
C SER A 160 -17.92 50.48 -25.99
N ALA A 161 -18.45 49.57 -26.81
CA ALA A 161 -17.85 49.17 -28.08
C ALA A 161 -17.76 50.39 -29.04
N PRO A 162 -16.84 50.35 -30.03
CA PRO A 162 -17.32 49.89 -31.34
C PRO A 162 -16.34 48.99 -32.12
N SER A 163 -16.96 48.32 -33.09
CA SER A 163 -16.44 47.48 -34.17
C SER A 163 -15.31 48.11 -35.01
N LEU A 164 -14.35 47.28 -35.47
CA LEU A 164 -13.91 47.15 -36.88
C LEU A 164 -12.72 46.16 -37.02
N ALA A 165 -12.84 45.20 -37.94
CA ALA A 165 -11.77 44.33 -38.46
C ALA A 165 -10.95 45.07 -39.58
N PRO A 166 -10.02 44.48 -40.37
CA PRO A 166 -9.20 43.25 -40.28
C PRO A 166 -7.69 43.40 -40.68
N ALA A 167 -6.93 42.29 -40.55
CA ALA A 167 -5.85 41.74 -41.44
C ALA A 167 -4.41 42.33 -41.59
N ALA A 168 -3.47 41.36 -41.63
CA ALA A 168 -2.12 41.28 -42.28
C ALA A 168 -0.98 42.14 -41.68
N MET A 169 0.30 41.73 -41.61
CA MET A 169 1.12 40.72 -42.34
C MET A 169 1.85 39.76 -41.39
#